data_AF-A0A3L7RPE7-F1
#
_entry.id   AF-A0A3L7RPE7-F1
#
_cell.length_a   1.000
_cell.length_b   1.000
_cell.length_c   1.000
_cell.angle_alpha   90.00
_cell.angle_beta   90.00
_cell.angle_gamma   90.00
#
_symmetry.space_group_name_H-M   'P 1'
#
loop_
_entity.id
_entity.type
_entity.pdbx_description
1 polymer ?
#
loop_
_entity_poly.entity_id
_entity_poly.type
_entity_poly.pdbx_seq_one_letter_code
_entity_poly.pdbx_strand_id
1 'polypeptide(L)'
;MRVLGWLLAIAFGFIAGDRLFAQSDSALGLKRLTQDQWTIITDMPIDREIESWPKVLDQALLSWCQKWSIDPVEARKWPLVIHWIGDRKLFEQAGLLEGVPPFEDGLQIADKVFLREQPSVYYRRHLLLHEATHWVMYRAFGGGGSPWFMEGMAEIEGTHLWKDDQLTMGIIPGDASSVPHWGRFKRLAESTAAKRMPSIKQILRYGNERENRMDRYVWSWAACIYLRNHPVYGPLLGRASAAPLDYSMKLSEEFEKSLSARWDWVERDWKLFVDDFDFGYQPESNLVAIEDVAQGIRESGLSEFTLDTDCAKGWQLARCYLKAGEQVEIHAQGTYVVRSANQEAWESSPDGITYEYHRRMPLGKLLGGFVSTDTSAPLEVFGVGKQAVYEAQRDGWLLFRVNEPVGQRLDNSGTLQVRGRITSSRPR
;
A
#
# COMPACT_ATOMS: atom_id res chain seq x y z
N MET A 1 23.83 11.48 26.62
CA MET A 1 24.63 12.70 26.36
C MET A 1 24.63 12.95 24.85
N ARG A 2 24.06 14.08 24.44
CA ARG A 2 24.04 14.71 23.10
C ARG A 2 23.36 13.96 21.95
N VAL A 3 22.03 14.07 21.96
CA VAL A 3 21.19 14.23 20.76
C VAL A 3 21.31 15.69 20.31
N LEU A 4 21.85 15.93 19.12
CA LEU A 4 21.64 17.15 18.32
C LEU A 4 20.98 16.63 17.02
N GLY A 5 19.77 17.03 16.62
CA GLY A 5 19.25 18.38 16.60
C GLY A 5 19.42 18.97 15.20
N TRP A 6 18.68 18.44 14.21
CA TRP A 6 18.52 19.04 12.88
C TRP A 6 17.02 19.14 12.58
N LEU A 7 16.37 20.10 13.24
CA LEU A 7 15.15 20.71 12.74
C LEU A 7 15.58 21.88 11.87
N LEU A 8 15.77 21.62 10.58
CA LEU A 8 15.86 22.71 9.60
C LEU A 8 14.43 23.05 9.21
N ALA A 9 13.87 24.03 9.90
CA ALA A 9 12.64 24.71 9.47
C ALA A 9 12.97 25.45 8.16
N ILE A 10 12.72 24.81 7.03
CA ILE A 10 12.69 25.50 5.75
C ILE A 10 11.38 26.29 5.72
N ALA A 11 11.43 27.52 6.21
CA ALA A 11 10.42 28.52 5.94
C ALA A 11 10.53 28.91 4.45
N PHE A 12 9.86 28.15 3.58
CA PHE A 12 9.49 28.69 2.28
C PHE A 12 8.44 29.76 2.53
N GLY A 13 8.85 31.03 2.39
CA GLY A 13 7.91 32.12 2.32
C GLY A 13 6.90 31.83 1.21
N PHE A 14 5.61 31.84 1.56
CA PHE A 14 4.53 32.04 0.61
C PHE A 14 4.77 33.38 -0.08
N ILE A 15 5.45 33.36 -1.22
CA ILE A 15 5.31 34.46 -2.17
C ILE A 15 3.88 34.34 -2.69
N ALA A 16 3.11 35.41 -2.49
CA ALA A 16 1.73 35.52 -2.92
C ALA A 16 1.62 35.11 -4.40
N GLY A 17 0.85 34.05 -4.67
CA GLY A 17 0.58 33.59 -6.03
C GLY A 17 -0.16 34.66 -6.82
N ASP A 18 0.33 34.92 -8.02
CA ASP A 18 -0.35 35.71 -9.03
C ASP A 18 -1.74 35.10 -9.36
N ARG A 19 -2.66 35.97 -9.78
CA ARG A 19 -4.06 35.61 -10.05
C ARG A 19 -4.15 34.48 -11.09
N LEU A 20 -5.05 33.52 -10.86
CA LEU A 20 -5.48 32.55 -11.87
C LEU A 20 -5.99 33.29 -13.11
N PHE A 21 -5.28 33.16 -14.24
CA PHE A 21 -5.72 33.76 -15.49
C PHE A 21 -6.59 32.75 -16.23
N ALA A 22 -7.91 32.97 -16.18
CA ALA A 22 -8.86 32.23 -17.00
C ALA A 22 -9.04 32.94 -18.34
N GLN A 23 -8.73 32.25 -19.43
CA GLN A 23 -9.04 32.69 -20.80
C GLN A 23 -9.98 31.67 -21.43
N SER A 24 -11.13 32.13 -21.94
CA SER A 24 -12.03 31.30 -22.73
C SER A 24 -11.63 31.39 -24.20
N ASP A 25 -11.36 30.26 -24.84
CA ASP A 25 -11.21 30.20 -26.29
C ASP A 25 -12.61 30.00 -26.91
N SER A 26 -13.24 31.12 -27.22
CA SER A 26 -14.69 31.21 -27.47
C SER A 26 -15.20 30.44 -28.70
N ALA A 27 -14.32 29.99 -29.60
CA ALA A 27 -14.73 29.31 -30.83
C ALA A 27 -15.21 27.87 -30.62
N LEU A 28 -14.72 27.17 -29.59
CA LEU A 28 -15.03 25.74 -29.34
C LEU A 28 -15.52 25.44 -27.91
N GLY A 29 -15.67 26.47 -27.06
CA GLY A 29 -16.13 26.31 -25.67
C GLY A 29 -15.07 25.82 -24.69
N LEU A 30 -13.80 25.75 -25.13
CA LEU A 30 -12.66 25.38 -24.29
C LEU A 30 -12.25 26.55 -23.39
N LYS A 31 -11.91 26.22 -22.15
CA LYS A 31 -11.40 27.12 -21.12
C LYS A 31 -9.96 26.77 -20.82
N ARG A 32 -9.13 27.80 -20.66
CA ARG A 32 -7.73 27.68 -20.27
C ARG A 32 -7.52 28.42 -18.95
N LEU A 33 -6.91 27.75 -17.98
CA LEU A 33 -6.47 28.32 -16.73
C LEU A 33 -4.95 28.15 -16.63
N THR A 34 -4.23 29.23 -16.37
CA THR A 34 -2.77 29.16 -16.17
C THR A 34 -2.41 29.83 -14.85
N GLN A 35 -1.58 29.13 -14.07
CA GLN A 35 -0.95 29.62 -12.85
C GLN A 35 0.46 29.02 -12.79
N ASP A 36 1.48 29.88 -12.79
CA ASP A 36 2.89 29.49 -12.79
C ASP A 36 3.22 28.46 -13.90
N GLN A 37 3.70 27.27 -13.52
CA GLN A 37 4.07 26.18 -14.43
C GLN A 37 2.89 25.27 -14.82
N TRP A 38 1.70 25.53 -14.27
CA TRP A 38 0.50 24.71 -14.45
C TRP A 38 -0.43 25.34 -15.49
N THR A 39 -0.74 24.60 -16.54
CA THR A 39 -1.79 24.98 -17.51
C THR A 39 -2.88 23.92 -17.52
N ILE A 40 -4.13 24.32 -17.32
CA ILE A 40 -5.30 23.44 -17.38
C ILE A 40 -6.16 23.86 -18.59
N ILE A 41 -6.51 22.90 -19.43
CA ILE A 41 -7.40 23.08 -20.58
C ILE A 41 -8.60 22.16 -20.40
N THR A 42 -9.81 22.71 -20.44
CA THR A 42 -11.04 21.95 -20.19
C THR A 42 -12.27 22.52 -20.91
N ASP A 43 -13.21 21.66 -21.28
CA ASP A 43 -14.57 22.03 -21.68
C ASP A 43 -15.54 22.09 -20.47
N MET A 44 -15.15 21.52 -19.33
CA MET A 44 -15.96 21.41 -18.11
C MET A 44 -16.16 22.77 -17.42
N PRO A 45 -17.22 22.93 -16.59
CA PRO A 45 -17.39 24.11 -15.74
C PRO A 45 -16.17 24.33 -14.83
N ILE A 46 -15.81 25.60 -14.62
CA ILE A 46 -14.81 25.97 -13.62
C ILE A 46 -15.52 25.96 -12.26
N ASP A 47 -15.24 24.95 -11.45
CA ASP A 47 -15.74 24.78 -10.09
C ASP A 47 -14.61 24.95 -9.06
N ARG A 48 -14.94 24.86 -7.76
CA ARG A 48 -13.93 25.00 -6.69
C ARG A 48 -12.86 23.91 -6.73
N GLU A 49 -13.16 22.74 -7.32
CA GLU A 49 -12.18 21.65 -7.38
C GLU A 49 -11.07 22.00 -8.38
N ILE A 50 -11.41 22.37 -9.60
CA ILE A 50 -10.39 22.73 -10.61
C ILE A 50 -9.61 24.00 -10.21
N GLU A 51 -10.26 24.96 -9.54
CA GLU A 51 -9.58 26.15 -8.99
C GLU A 51 -8.52 25.76 -7.94
N SER A 52 -8.69 24.61 -7.26
CA SER A 52 -7.73 24.11 -6.26
C SER A 52 -6.55 23.36 -6.87
N TRP A 53 -6.63 22.91 -8.12
CA TRP A 53 -5.63 22.03 -8.73
C TRP A 53 -4.20 22.61 -8.77
N PRO A 54 -3.97 23.90 -9.10
CA PRO A 54 -2.62 24.48 -8.99
C PRO A 54 -2.02 24.32 -7.59
N LYS A 55 -2.81 24.57 -6.54
CA LYS A 55 -2.38 24.42 -5.15
C LYS A 55 -2.14 22.96 -4.76
N VAL A 56 -2.97 22.05 -5.27
CA VAL A 56 -2.77 20.59 -5.10
C VAL A 56 -1.45 20.17 -5.73
N LEU A 57 -1.16 20.63 -6.95
CA LEU A 57 0.07 20.30 -7.67
C LEU A 57 1.33 20.91 -7.02
N ASP A 58 1.24 22.13 -6.48
CA ASP A 58 2.33 22.72 -5.70
C ASP A 58 2.69 21.86 -4.48
N GLN A 59 1.68 21.40 -3.73
CA GLN A 59 1.89 20.52 -2.57
C GLN A 59 2.38 19.13 -2.98
N ALA A 60 1.85 18.59 -4.09
CA ALA A 60 2.30 17.31 -4.64
C ALA A 60 3.76 17.37 -5.09
N LEU A 61 4.17 18.44 -5.77
CA LEU A 61 5.55 18.68 -6.20
C LEU A 61 6.52 18.67 -5.01
N LEU A 62 6.18 19.38 -3.94
CA LEU A 62 6.99 19.38 -2.72
C LEU A 62 7.05 17.98 -2.07
N SER A 63 5.93 17.26 -2.03
CA SER A 63 5.88 15.88 -1.51
C SER A 63 6.78 14.94 -2.33
N TRP A 64 6.70 14.97 -3.66
CA TRP A 64 7.59 14.18 -4.53
C TRP A 64 9.06 14.57 -4.35
N CYS A 65 9.37 15.86 -4.28
CA CYS A 65 10.72 16.35 -4.02
C CYS A 65 11.30 15.80 -2.72
N GLN A 66 10.51 15.83 -1.64
CA GLN A 66 10.93 15.29 -0.36
C GLN A 66 11.09 13.77 -0.40
N LYS A 67 10.08 13.04 -0.89
CA LYS A 67 10.05 11.57 -0.88
C LYS A 67 11.14 10.96 -1.78
N TRP A 68 11.47 11.64 -2.88
CA TRP A 68 12.36 11.10 -3.89
C TRP A 68 13.65 11.88 -4.08
N SER A 69 13.95 12.79 -3.16
CA SER A 69 15.19 13.59 -3.16
C SER A 69 15.42 14.36 -4.46
N ILE A 70 14.34 14.92 -5.03
CA ILE A 70 14.40 15.79 -6.23
C ILE A 70 14.66 17.23 -5.77
N ASP A 71 15.52 17.95 -6.47
CA ASP A 71 15.74 19.37 -6.22
C ASP A 71 14.45 20.19 -6.49
N PRO A 72 13.84 20.81 -5.46
CA PRO A 72 12.62 21.59 -5.64
C PRO A 72 12.81 22.85 -6.50
N VAL A 73 14.03 23.38 -6.62
CA VAL A 73 14.31 24.55 -7.47
C VAL A 73 14.27 24.18 -8.94
N GLU A 74 14.82 23.01 -9.31
CA GLU A 74 14.74 22.51 -10.67
C GLU A 74 13.34 22.02 -11.02
N ALA A 75 12.67 21.33 -10.09
CA ALA A 75 11.32 20.81 -10.30
C ALA A 75 10.27 21.91 -10.59
N ARG A 76 10.46 23.11 -10.01
CA ARG A 76 9.62 24.29 -10.28
C ARG A 76 9.73 24.85 -11.71
N LYS A 77 10.70 24.38 -12.50
CA LYS A 77 10.86 24.80 -13.89
C LYS A 77 10.16 23.85 -14.87
N TRP A 78 9.63 22.72 -14.39
CA TRP A 78 9.00 21.73 -15.26
C TRP A 78 7.55 22.11 -15.55
N PRO A 79 7.19 22.44 -16.80
CA PRO A 79 5.82 22.74 -17.14
C PRO A 79 4.97 21.47 -17.14
N LEU A 80 3.68 21.62 -16.85
CA LEU A 80 2.69 20.56 -17.05
C LEU A 80 1.40 21.13 -17.62
N VAL A 81 0.93 20.54 -18.71
CA VAL A 81 -0.36 20.85 -19.34
C VAL A 81 -1.36 19.73 -19.06
N ILE A 82 -2.44 20.07 -18.37
CA ILE A 82 -3.51 19.16 -17.96
C ILE A 82 -4.71 19.37 -18.88
N HIS A 83 -5.08 18.33 -19.61
CA HIS A 83 -6.30 18.30 -20.42
C HIS A 83 -7.38 17.56 -19.64
N TRP A 84 -8.33 18.27 -19.06
CA TRP A 84 -9.48 17.67 -18.38
C TRP A 84 -10.69 17.65 -19.31
N ILE A 85 -11.09 16.45 -19.71
CA ILE A 85 -11.92 16.20 -20.89
C ILE A 85 -13.29 15.66 -20.46
N GLY A 86 -14.34 16.47 -20.65
CA GLY A 86 -15.73 16.04 -20.61
C GLY A 86 -16.15 15.42 -21.94
N ASP A 87 -16.08 16.20 -23.02
CA ASP A 87 -16.36 15.78 -24.39
C ASP A 87 -15.07 15.60 -25.20
N ARG A 88 -14.71 14.34 -25.43
CA ARG A 88 -13.55 13.96 -26.24
C ARG A 88 -13.59 14.55 -27.66
N LYS A 89 -14.77 14.67 -28.27
CA LYS A 89 -14.89 15.16 -29.66
C LYS A 89 -14.47 16.61 -29.78
N LEU A 90 -14.74 17.44 -28.77
CA LEU A 90 -14.30 18.85 -28.76
C LEU A 90 -12.78 18.94 -28.76
N PHE A 91 -12.09 18.09 -27.98
CA PHE A 91 -10.63 18.05 -27.95
C PHE A 91 -10.02 17.51 -29.26
N GLU A 92 -10.68 16.54 -29.90
CA GLU A 92 -10.30 16.06 -31.24
C GLU A 92 -10.44 17.17 -32.30
N GLN A 93 -11.56 17.90 -32.30
CA GLN A 93 -11.81 19.02 -33.23
C GLN A 93 -10.85 20.19 -33.00
N ALA A 94 -10.44 20.42 -31.75
CA ALA A 94 -9.45 21.43 -31.39
C ALA A 94 -8.00 21.02 -31.71
N GLY A 95 -7.76 19.81 -32.23
CA GLY A 95 -6.42 19.27 -32.50
C GLY A 95 -5.61 18.93 -31.25
N LEU A 96 -6.20 18.97 -30.06
CA LEU A 96 -5.50 18.74 -28.79
C LEU A 96 -5.17 17.26 -28.53
N LEU A 97 -5.77 16.35 -29.30
CA LEU A 97 -5.55 14.90 -29.22
C LEU A 97 -4.77 14.34 -30.42
N GLU A 98 -4.19 15.20 -31.26
CA GLU A 98 -3.35 14.75 -32.36
C GLU A 98 -2.12 14.00 -31.84
N GLY A 99 -1.90 12.78 -32.34
CA GLY A 99 -0.81 11.90 -31.89
C GLY A 99 -1.00 11.28 -30.50
N VAL A 100 -2.15 11.51 -29.83
CA VAL A 100 -2.45 10.93 -28.51
C VAL A 100 -3.11 9.56 -28.69
N PRO A 101 -2.52 8.46 -28.19
CA PRO A 101 -3.11 7.13 -28.25
C PRO A 101 -4.47 7.05 -27.55
N PRO A 102 -5.32 6.05 -27.88
CA PRO A 102 -6.55 5.81 -27.14
C PRO A 102 -6.28 5.45 -25.68
N PHE A 103 -6.97 6.15 -24.77
CA PHE A 103 -6.96 5.92 -23.33
C PHE A 103 -8.38 5.89 -22.75
N GLU A 104 -8.54 5.14 -21.68
CA GLU A 104 -9.82 4.94 -20.98
C GLU A 104 -10.08 6.07 -19.99
N ASP A 105 -9.23 6.22 -18.98
CA ASP A 105 -9.40 7.21 -17.91
C ASP A 105 -8.37 8.33 -18.00
N GLY A 106 -7.08 7.97 -17.89
CA GLY A 106 -5.97 8.90 -17.93
C GLY A 106 -4.83 8.45 -18.84
N LEU A 107 -3.99 9.41 -19.21
CA LEU A 107 -2.73 9.17 -19.91
C LEU A 107 -1.74 10.33 -19.69
N GLN A 108 -0.48 9.99 -19.47
CA GLN A 108 0.64 10.93 -19.48
C GLN A 108 1.51 10.75 -20.73
N ILE A 109 1.86 11.86 -21.40
CA ILE A 109 2.83 11.91 -22.50
C ILE A 109 3.66 13.19 -22.37
N ALA A 110 4.97 13.05 -22.17
CA ALA A 110 5.88 14.18 -21.95
C ALA A 110 5.29 15.15 -20.89
N ASP A 111 5.21 16.45 -21.17
CA ASP A 111 4.65 17.45 -20.24
C ASP A 111 3.13 17.63 -20.34
N LYS A 112 2.43 16.57 -20.76
CA LYS A 112 0.98 16.59 -20.91
C LYS A 112 0.37 15.43 -20.15
N VAL A 113 -0.71 15.70 -19.44
CA VAL A 113 -1.61 14.69 -18.91
C VAL A 113 -3.00 14.91 -19.49
N PHE A 114 -3.69 13.81 -19.77
CA PHE A 114 -5.04 13.80 -20.32
C PHE A 114 -5.92 13.02 -19.34
N LEU A 115 -6.97 13.66 -18.84
CA LEU A 115 -7.84 13.13 -17.79
C LEU A 115 -9.27 13.14 -18.32
N ARG A 116 -9.93 11.98 -18.35
CA ARG A 116 -11.37 11.93 -18.55
C ARG A 116 -12.10 12.35 -17.29
N GLU A 117 -13.26 12.95 -17.48
CA GLU A 117 -14.14 13.28 -16.38
C GLU A 117 -14.51 12.06 -15.52
N GLN A 118 -14.49 12.25 -14.19
CA GLN A 118 -14.65 11.20 -13.19
C GLN A 118 -15.89 11.40 -12.31
N PRO A 119 -16.49 10.31 -11.76
CA PRO A 119 -17.77 10.38 -11.07
C PRO A 119 -17.76 11.08 -9.70
N SER A 120 -16.58 11.45 -9.17
CA SER A 120 -16.47 12.15 -7.89
C SER A 120 -15.29 13.10 -7.86
N VAL A 121 -15.39 14.13 -7.00
CA VAL A 121 -14.31 15.09 -6.73
C VAL A 121 -13.02 14.38 -6.30
N TYR A 122 -13.13 13.38 -5.41
CA TYR A 122 -11.98 12.57 -4.98
C TYR A 122 -11.30 11.90 -6.19
N TYR A 123 -12.07 11.28 -7.08
CA TYR A 123 -11.50 10.59 -8.24
C TYR A 123 -10.90 11.51 -9.28
N ARG A 124 -11.50 12.69 -9.51
CA ARG A 124 -10.90 13.71 -10.37
C ARG A 124 -9.49 14.04 -9.88
N ARG A 125 -9.34 14.26 -8.56
CA ARG A 125 -8.03 14.53 -7.94
C ARG A 125 -7.11 13.32 -7.92
N HIS A 126 -7.64 12.12 -7.64
CA HIS A 126 -6.88 10.86 -7.69
C HIS A 126 -6.26 10.66 -9.06
N LEU A 127 -7.05 10.83 -10.13
CA LEU A 127 -6.59 10.67 -11.51
C LEU A 127 -5.57 11.75 -11.90
N LEU A 128 -5.78 13.01 -11.49
CA LEU A 128 -4.80 14.08 -11.67
C LEU A 128 -3.45 13.71 -11.03
N LEU A 129 -3.47 13.32 -9.76
CA LEU A 129 -2.26 12.97 -9.02
C LEU A 129 -1.60 11.71 -9.57
N HIS A 130 -2.38 10.71 -9.99
CA HIS A 130 -1.88 9.49 -10.63
C HIS A 130 -1.11 9.81 -11.91
N GLU A 131 -1.71 10.53 -12.86
CA GLU A 131 -1.05 10.86 -14.13
C GLU A 131 0.10 11.87 -13.94
N ALA A 132 -0.03 12.80 -13.01
CA ALA A 132 1.06 13.71 -12.65
C ALA A 132 2.24 12.96 -11.99
N THR A 133 1.98 11.86 -11.28
CA THR A 133 3.03 10.98 -10.74
C THR A 133 3.86 10.37 -11.86
N HIS A 134 3.23 9.90 -12.95
CA HIS A 134 3.98 9.45 -14.14
C HIS A 134 4.87 10.57 -14.68
N TRP A 135 4.32 11.78 -14.85
CA TRP A 135 5.08 12.93 -15.35
C TRP A 135 6.33 13.23 -14.50
N VAL A 136 6.19 13.29 -13.18
CA VAL A 136 7.35 13.58 -12.31
C VAL A 136 8.36 12.43 -12.31
N MET A 137 7.93 11.17 -12.43
CA MET A 137 8.84 10.03 -12.58
C MET A 137 9.68 10.14 -13.85
N TYR A 138 9.06 10.46 -14.99
CA TYR A 138 9.78 10.68 -16.25
C TYR A 138 10.73 11.88 -16.18
N ARG A 139 10.33 12.99 -15.53
CA ARG A 139 11.17 14.19 -15.38
C ARG A 139 12.36 13.96 -14.44
N ALA A 140 12.15 13.27 -13.33
CA ALA A 140 13.17 13.08 -12.31
C ALA A 140 14.12 11.92 -12.62
N PHE A 141 13.62 10.84 -13.22
CA PHE A 141 14.36 9.59 -13.35
C PHE A 141 14.62 9.18 -14.81
N GLY A 142 14.03 9.87 -15.80
CA GLY A 142 14.14 9.51 -17.21
C GLY A 142 13.14 8.44 -17.68
N GLY A 143 12.35 7.87 -16.76
CA GLY A 143 11.37 6.81 -17.05
C GLY A 143 10.55 6.42 -15.82
N GLY A 144 9.54 5.57 -16.03
CA GLY A 144 8.64 5.07 -14.98
C GLY A 144 9.11 3.78 -14.29
N GLY A 145 10.13 3.10 -14.82
CA GLY A 145 10.52 1.75 -14.41
C GLY A 145 9.63 0.68 -15.05
N SER A 146 9.64 -0.51 -14.45
CA SER A 146 8.77 -1.61 -14.91
C SER A 146 7.28 -1.29 -14.70
N PRO A 147 6.37 -1.75 -15.58
CA PRO A 147 4.97 -1.31 -15.57
C PRO A 147 4.27 -1.48 -14.22
N TRP A 148 4.50 -2.59 -13.52
CA TRP A 148 3.92 -2.79 -12.19
C TRP A 148 4.37 -1.75 -11.17
N PHE A 149 5.63 -1.30 -11.26
CA PHE A 149 6.22 -0.34 -10.33
C PHE A 149 5.70 1.06 -10.66
N MET A 150 5.73 1.44 -11.94
CA MET A 150 5.21 2.71 -12.42
C MET A 150 3.76 2.93 -11.98
N GLU A 151 2.88 1.97 -12.29
CA GLU A 151 1.46 2.03 -11.97
C GLU A 151 1.20 1.90 -10.47
N GLY A 152 1.94 1.04 -9.77
CA GLY A 152 1.83 0.89 -8.32
C GLY A 152 2.23 2.17 -7.58
N MET A 153 3.29 2.86 -8.02
CA MET A 153 3.72 4.14 -7.46
C MET A 153 2.71 5.26 -7.76
N ALA A 154 2.17 5.32 -8.98
CA ALA A 154 1.12 6.27 -9.35
C ALA A 154 -0.17 6.07 -8.56
N GLU A 155 -0.58 4.81 -8.29
CA GLU A 155 -1.71 4.52 -7.42
C GLU A 155 -1.43 4.88 -5.95
N ILE A 156 -0.21 4.66 -5.44
CA ILE A 156 0.17 5.10 -4.09
C ILE A 156 0.07 6.61 -3.98
N GLU A 157 0.78 7.34 -4.84
CA GLU A 157 0.85 8.81 -4.77
C GLU A 157 -0.49 9.46 -5.15
N GLY A 158 -1.30 8.81 -5.98
CA GLY A 158 -2.69 9.20 -6.25
C GLY A 158 -3.63 9.03 -5.05
N THR A 159 -3.35 8.08 -4.15
CA THR A 159 -4.15 7.85 -2.94
C THR A 159 -3.80 8.90 -1.88
N HIS A 160 -4.78 9.75 -1.55
CA HIS A 160 -4.51 11.00 -0.82
C HIS A 160 -5.62 11.38 0.17
N LEU A 161 -5.29 12.31 1.07
CA LEU A 161 -6.26 13.12 1.81
C LEU A 161 -6.14 14.57 1.35
N TRP A 162 -7.29 15.21 1.17
CA TRP A 162 -7.39 16.65 0.96
C TRP A 162 -8.35 17.22 2.01
N LYS A 163 -7.80 17.89 3.01
CA LYS A 163 -8.56 18.44 4.13
C LYS A 163 -7.97 19.78 4.55
N ASP A 164 -8.83 20.77 4.78
CA ASP A 164 -8.43 22.11 5.22
C ASP A 164 -7.31 22.68 4.34
N ASP A 165 -7.44 22.47 3.02
CA ASP A 165 -6.49 22.91 2.00
C ASP A 165 -5.08 22.30 2.09
N GLN A 166 -4.92 21.20 2.84
CA GLN A 166 -3.70 20.43 2.98
C GLN A 166 -3.82 19.09 2.24
N LEU A 167 -2.81 18.78 1.43
CA LEU A 167 -2.66 17.53 0.72
C LEU A 167 -1.73 16.59 1.51
N THR A 168 -2.17 15.34 1.71
CA THR A 168 -1.30 14.26 2.18
C THR A 168 -1.40 13.10 1.20
N MET A 169 -0.30 12.73 0.55
CA MET A 169 -0.24 11.70 -0.50
C MET A 169 0.44 10.43 -0.03
N GLY A 170 0.16 9.31 -0.70
CA GLY A 170 0.80 8.04 -0.38
C GLY A 170 0.27 7.42 0.91
N ILE A 171 -1.00 7.70 1.24
CA ILE A 171 -1.63 7.16 2.44
C ILE A 171 -2.15 5.74 2.22
N ILE A 172 -2.25 4.99 3.31
CA ILE A 172 -3.16 3.84 3.38
C ILE A 172 -4.44 4.36 4.05
N PRO A 173 -5.58 4.40 3.35
CA PRO A 173 -6.80 5.01 3.89
C PRO A 173 -7.26 4.30 5.16
N GLY A 174 -7.73 5.07 6.16
CA GLY A 174 -8.25 4.55 7.42
C GLY A 174 -9.65 3.95 7.28
N ASP A 175 -10.42 4.40 6.31
CA ASP A 175 -11.77 3.92 6.02
C ASP A 175 -12.21 4.27 4.58
N ALA A 176 -13.33 3.70 4.14
CA ALA A 176 -13.83 3.90 2.79
C ALA A 176 -14.43 5.30 2.53
N SER A 177 -14.87 6.01 3.58
CA SER A 177 -15.49 7.33 3.45
C SER A 177 -14.47 8.43 3.14
N SER A 178 -13.20 8.23 3.54
CA SER A 178 -12.11 9.15 3.20
C SER A 178 -11.67 9.08 1.74
N VAL A 179 -12.04 8.00 1.02
CA VAL A 179 -11.65 7.72 -0.36
C VAL A 179 -12.84 7.24 -1.20
N PRO A 180 -13.87 8.08 -1.39
CA PRO A 180 -15.13 7.66 -2.01
C PRO A 180 -14.90 7.13 -3.43
N HIS A 181 -15.62 6.05 -3.76
CA HIS A 181 -15.52 5.27 -5.00
C HIS A 181 -14.20 4.50 -5.20
N TRP A 182 -13.18 4.59 -4.32
CA TRP A 182 -11.80 4.15 -4.63
C TRP A 182 -11.68 2.64 -4.86
N GLY A 183 -12.39 1.86 -4.04
CA GLY A 183 -12.72 0.47 -4.31
C GLY A 183 -11.57 -0.54 -4.35
N ARG A 184 -10.32 -0.14 -4.04
CA ARG A 184 -9.15 -1.04 -4.12
C ARG A 184 -9.21 -2.18 -3.11
N PHE A 185 -9.53 -1.90 -1.85
CA PHE A 185 -9.71 -2.95 -0.83
C PHE A 185 -10.90 -3.88 -1.14
N LYS A 186 -11.99 -3.36 -1.70
CA LYS A 186 -13.11 -4.19 -2.16
C LYS A 186 -12.64 -5.20 -3.21
N ARG A 187 -11.86 -4.75 -4.20
CA ARG A 187 -11.30 -5.63 -5.26
C ARG A 187 -10.31 -6.66 -4.70
N LEU A 188 -9.45 -6.27 -3.77
CA LEU A 188 -8.55 -7.20 -3.07
C LEU A 188 -9.35 -8.29 -2.35
N ALA A 189 -10.38 -7.90 -1.57
CA ALA A 189 -11.23 -8.84 -0.85
C ALA A 189 -11.97 -9.81 -1.79
N GLU A 190 -12.52 -9.31 -2.91
CA GLU A 190 -13.18 -10.13 -3.93
C GLU A 190 -12.21 -11.12 -4.60
N SER A 191 -10.99 -10.69 -4.91
CA SER A 191 -9.95 -11.55 -5.51
C SER A 191 -9.47 -12.62 -4.53
N THR A 192 -9.25 -12.26 -3.26
CA THR A 192 -8.87 -13.20 -2.20
C THR A 192 -9.98 -14.22 -1.94
N ALA A 193 -11.25 -13.79 -1.84
CA ALA A 193 -12.39 -14.69 -1.69
C ALA A 193 -12.54 -15.66 -2.87
N ALA A 194 -12.22 -15.21 -4.09
CA ALA A 194 -12.21 -16.03 -5.29
C ALA A 194 -10.95 -16.90 -5.44
N LYS A 195 -10.00 -16.87 -4.50
CA LYS A 195 -8.70 -17.56 -4.56
C LYS A 195 -7.88 -17.20 -5.82
N ARG A 196 -7.96 -15.95 -6.27
CA ARG A 196 -7.27 -15.41 -7.45
C ARG A 196 -6.17 -14.41 -7.09
N MET A 197 -5.65 -14.48 -5.88
CA MET A 197 -4.50 -13.67 -5.45
C MET A 197 -3.26 -14.04 -6.28
N PRO A 198 -2.61 -13.07 -6.95
CA PRO A 198 -1.36 -13.33 -7.65
C PRO A 198 -0.21 -13.51 -6.66
N SER A 199 0.77 -14.32 -7.06
CA SER A 199 2.07 -14.34 -6.36
C SER A 199 2.84 -13.05 -6.63
N ILE A 200 3.77 -12.69 -5.76
CA ILE A 200 4.60 -11.50 -5.99
C ILE A 200 5.37 -11.62 -7.30
N LYS A 201 5.79 -12.86 -7.66
CA LYS A 201 6.45 -13.15 -8.94
C LYS A 201 5.60 -12.81 -10.16
N GLN A 202 4.29 -13.06 -10.08
CA GLN A 202 3.37 -12.74 -11.16
C GLN A 202 3.23 -11.22 -11.32
N ILE A 203 3.15 -10.48 -10.21
CA ILE A 203 3.01 -9.02 -10.21
C ILE A 203 4.25 -8.35 -10.80
N LEU A 204 5.46 -8.77 -10.41
CA LEU A 204 6.72 -8.20 -10.94
C LEU A 204 6.86 -8.35 -12.46
N ARG A 205 6.06 -9.23 -13.08
CA ARG A 205 6.05 -9.52 -14.51
C ARG A 205 4.87 -8.89 -15.25
N TYR A 206 4.03 -8.12 -14.58
CA TYR A 206 2.96 -7.39 -15.26
C TYR A 206 3.54 -6.44 -16.30
N GLY A 207 3.06 -6.61 -17.53
CA GLY A 207 3.36 -5.76 -18.66
C GLY A 207 2.26 -4.72 -18.87
N ASN A 208 2.17 -4.26 -20.12
CA ASN A 208 1.25 -3.21 -20.56
C ASN A 208 -0.03 -3.76 -21.19
N GLU A 209 -0.38 -5.01 -20.91
CA GLU A 209 -1.56 -5.64 -21.52
C GLU A 209 -2.83 -4.87 -21.13
N ARG A 210 -3.92 -4.92 -21.91
CA ARG A 210 -5.16 -4.20 -21.54
C ARG A 210 -6.13 -5.03 -20.71
N GLU A 211 -6.00 -6.35 -20.77
CA GLU A 211 -6.86 -7.29 -20.04
C GLU A 211 -6.64 -7.18 -18.54
N ASN A 212 -7.72 -7.20 -17.75
CA ASN A 212 -7.69 -7.12 -16.28
C ASN A 212 -6.88 -5.95 -15.71
N ARG A 213 -6.79 -4.84 -16.45
CA ARG A 213 -5.97 -3.67 -16.12
C ARG A 213 -6.17 -3.18 -14.69
N MET A 214 -7.42 -3.05 -14.27
CA MET A 214 -7.74 -2.56 -12.93
C MET A 214 -7.26 -3.51 -11.82
N ASP A 215 -7.36 -4.83 -12.02
CA ASP A 215 -6.86 -5.79 -11.03
C ASP A 215 -5.33 -5.75 -10.97
N ARG A 216 -4.64 -5.58 -12.10
CA ARG A 216 -3.19 -5.38 -12.09
C ARG A 216 -2.79 -4.13 -11.33
N TYR A 217 -3.48 -3.00 -11.53
CA TYR A 217 -3.19 -1.76 -10.80
C TYR A 217 -3.39 -1.92 -9.29
N VAL A 218 -4.47 -2.58 -8.88
CA VAL A 218 -4.74 -2.90 -7.48
C VAL A 218 -3.63 -3.76 -6.87
N TRP A 219 -3.18 -4.80 -7.57
CA TRP A 219 -2.14 -5.69 -7.07
C TRP A 219 -0.74 -5.07 -7.14
N SER A 220 -0.45 -4.25 -8.15
CA SER A 220 0.75 -3.42 -8.26
C SER A 220 0.85 -2.43 -7.10
N TRP A 221 -0.25 -1.74 -6.78
CA TRP A 221 -0.36 -0.85 -5.63
C TRP A 221 -0.06 -1.59 -4.31
N ALA A 222 -0.71 -2.73 -4.09
CA ALA A 222 -0.48 -3.55 -2.90
C ALA A 222 0.97 -4.07 -2.82
N ALA A 223 1.54 -4.52 -3.94
CA ALA A 223 2.94 -4.96 -4.01
C ALA A 223 3.93 -3.83 -3.74
N CYS A 224 3.71 -2.63 -4.29
CA CYS A 224 4.54 -1.47 -3.99
C CYS A 224 4.47 -1.10 -2.51
N ILE A 225 3.30 -1.11 -1.86
CA ILE A 225 3.16 -0.89 -0.42
C ILE A 225 3.94 -1.94 0.37
N TYR A 226 3.74 -3.22 0.06
CA TYR A 226 4.45 -4.30 0.72
C TYR A 226 5.96 -4.16 0.59
N LEU A 227 6.48 -4.13 -0.65
CA LEU A 227 7.91 -4.18 -0.92
C LEU A 227 8.65 -2.94 -0.42
N ARG A 228 8.09 -1.73 -0.58
CA ARG A 228 8.77 -0.49 -0.18
C ARG A 228 8.88 -0.32 1.34
N ASN A 229 7.90 -0.83 2.08
CA ASN A 229 7.83 -0.68 3.53
C ASN A 229 8.43 -1.89 4.26
N HIS A 230 8.70 -2.99 3.57
CA HIS A 230 9.32 -4.16 4.18
C HIS A 230 10.76 -3.83 4.59
N PRO A 231 11.19 -4.09 5.85
CA PRO A 231 12.50 -3.68 6.34
C PRO A 231 13.67 -4.31 5.55
N VAL A 232 13.44 -5.49 4.98
CA VAL A 232 14.44 -6.21 4.19
C VAL A 232 14.37 -5.85 2.70
N TYR A 233 13.16 -5.67 2.15
CA TYR A 233 12.97 -5.56 0.69
C TYR A 233 12.93 -4.12 0.21
N GLY A 234 12.51 -3.18 1.07
CA GLY A 234 12.47 -1.75 0.77
C GLY A 234 13.83 -1.20 0.34
N PRO A 235 14.92 -1.47 1.09
CA PRO A 235 16.27 -1.06 0.67
C PRO A 235 16.72 -1.69 -0.65
N LEU A 236 16.26 -2.91 -0.97
CA LEU A 236 16.58 -3.57 -2.23
C LEU A 236 15.84 -2.93 -3.40
N LEU A 237 14.54 -2.65 -3.21
CA LEU A 237 13.71 -1.97 -4.19
C LEU A 237 14.22 -0.54 -4.42
N GLY A 238 14.61 0.18 -3.36
CA GLY A 238 15.20 1.51 -3.47
C GLY A 238 16.48 1.53 -4.31
N ARG A 239 17.31 0.49 -4.26
CA ARG A 239 18.48 0.35 -5.13
C ARG A 239 18.10 0.04 -6.59
N ALA A 240 17.14 -0.86 -6.81
CA ALA A 240 16.68 -1.22 -8.15
C ALA A 240 15.87 -0.11 -8.84
N SER A 241 15.27 0.79 -8.06
CA SER A 241 14.48 1.93 -8.55
C SER A 241 15.25 3.26 -8.56
N ALA A 242 16.56 3.23 -8.35
CA ALA A 242 17.40 4.42 -8.44
C ALA A 242 17.51 4.91 -9.90
N ALA A 243 17.60 6.23 -10.08
CA ALA A 243 17.80 6.82 -11.41
C ALA A 243 19.14 6.40 -12.05
N PRO A 244 19.22 6.31 -13.39
CA PRO A 244 18.13 6.52 -14.34
C PRO A 244 17.20 5.29 -14.45
N LEU A 245 15.91 5.55 -14.58
CA LEU A 245 14.89 4.57 -14.95
C LEU A 245 14.59 4.66 -16.45
N ASP A 246 14.12 3.55 -16.99
CA ASP A 246 13.52 3.46 -18.32
C ASP A 246 12.11 2.87 -18.22
N TYR A 247 11.42 2.72 -19.35
CA TYR A 247 10.15 1.99 -19.40
C TYR A 247 10.38 0.58 -19.95
N SER A 248 10.90 -0.30 -19.10
CA SER A 248 11.21 -1.69 -19.44
C SER A 248 11.13 -2.63 -18.23
N MET A 249 11.37 -3.93 -18.43
CA MET A 249 11.42 -4.93 -17.36
C MET A 249 12.73 -4.95 -16.57
N LYS A 250 13.70 -4.08 -16.89
CA LYS A 250 15.03 -4.08 -16.28
C LYS A 250 14.98 -3.92 -14.75
N LEU A 251 14.14 -3.01 -14.24
CA LEU A 251 13.94 -2.84 -12.79
C LEU A 251 13.47 -4.16 -12.16
N SER A 252 12.46 -4.82 -12.73
CA SER A 252 11.99 -6.13 -12.25
C SER A 252 13.09 -7.18 -12.26
N GLU A 253 13.86 -7.27 -13.34
CA GLU A 253 14.96 -8.25 -13.49
C GLU A 253 16.05 -8.04 -12.42
N GLU A 254 16.48 -6.80 -12.21
CA GLU A 254 17.48 -6.45 -11.20
C GLU A 254 16.96 -6.70 -9.79
N PHE A 255 15.70 -6.34 -9.54
CA PHE A 255 15.05 -6.55 -8.25
C PHE A 255 14.85 -8.04 -7.93
N GLU A 256 14.28 -8.83 -8.86
CA GLU A 256 14.14 -10.29 -8.73
C GLU A 256 15.50 -10.94 -8.46
N LYS A 257 16.54 -10.55 -9.20
CA LYS A 257 17.90 -11.06 -9.00
C LYS A 257 18.41 -10.77 -7.59
N SER A 258 18.15 -9.56 -7.06
CA SER A 258 18.55 -9.17 -5.70
C SER A 258 17.86 -9.99 -4.60
N LEU A 259 16.68 -10.55 -4.90
CA LEU A 259 15.87 -11.37 -3.98
C LEU A 259 16.09 -12.88 -4.15
N SER A 260 16.83 -13.31 -5.16
CA SER A 260 16.94 -14.73 -5.57
C SER A 260 17.23 -15.71 -4.42
N ALA A 261 18.16 -15.37 -3.52
CA ALA A 261 18.54 -16.23 -2.39
C ALA A 261 17.45 -16.36 -1.30
N ARG A 262 16.43 -15.50 -1.32
CA ARG A 262 15.37 -15.41 -0.30
C ARG A 262 13.96 -15.41 -0.89
N TRP A 263 13.81 -15.79 -2.16
CA TRP A 263 12.54 -15.67 -2.88
C TRP A 263 11.37 -16.33 -2.15
N ASP A 264 11.61 -17.50 -1.57
CA ASP A 264 10.58 -18.22 -0.83
C ASP A 264 10.08 -17.45 0.40
N TRP A 265 10.95 -16.65 1.05
CA TRP A 265 10.55 -15.78 2.15
C TRP A 265 9.69 -14.62 1.66
N VAL A 266 10.04 -14.02 0.52
CA VAL A 266 9.25 -12.94 -0.09
C VAL A 266 7.81 -13.40 -0.36
N GLU A 267 7.62 -14.65 -0.84
CA GLU A 267 6.29 -15.22 -1.09
C GLU A 267 5.53 -15.53 0.21
N ARG A 268 6.22 -15.90 1.30
CA ARG A 268 5.59 -16.14 2.60
C ARG A 268 5.15 -14.84 3.26
N ASP A 269 6.04 -13.85 3.32
CA ASP A 269 5.78 -12.53 3.86
C ASP A 269 4.64 -11.82 3.08
N TRP A 270 4.57 -12.04 1.76
CA TRP A 270 3.47 -11.57 0.91
C TRP A 270 2.11 -12.13 1.34
N LYS A 271 2.01 -13.43 1.66
CA LYS A 271 0.75 -14.03 2.12
C LYS A 271 0.29 -13.46 3.46
N LEU A 272 1.22 -13.23 4.38
CA LEU A 272 0.91 -12.61 5.67
C LEU A 272 0.41 -11.18 5.48
N PHE A 273 1.07 -10.43 4.60
CA PHE A 273 0.64 -9.08 4.23
C PHE A 273 -0.78 -9.10 3.65
N VAL A 274 -1.04 -9.87 2.60
CA VAL A 274 -2.36 -9.87 1.95
C VAL A 274 -3.47 -10.39 2.86
N ASP A 275 -3.19 -11.34 3.75
CA ASP A 275 -4.18 -11.81 4.73
C ASP A 275 -4.75 -10.66 5.56
N ASP A 276 -3.93 -9.67 5.92
CA ASP A 276 -4.33 -8.60 6.85
C ASP A 276 -4.40 -7.21 6.22
N PHE A 277 -4.12 -7.07 4.92
CA PHE A 277 -4.07 -5.78 4.24
C PHE A 277 -5.47 -5.23 3.96
N ASP A 278 -5.92 -4.32 4.81
CA ASP A 278 -7.21 -3.62 4.74
C ASP A 278 -7.07 -2.15 5.20
N PHE A 279 -8.19 -1.42 5.25
CA PHE A 279 -8.26 -0.06 5.75
C PHE A 279 -7.57 0.10 7.11
N GLY A 280 -6.73 1.15 7.20
CA GLY A 280 -5.94 1.48 8.38
C GLY A 280 -4.71 0.58 8.59
N TYR A 281 -4.31 -0.23 7.61
CA TYR A 281 -3.07 -1.02 7.71
C TYR A 281 -1.84 -0.14 7.94
N GLN A 282 -1.00 -0.54 8.91
CA GLN A 282 0.20 0.20 9.30
C GLN A 282 1.44 -0.66 9.08
N PRO A 283 2.26 -0.38 8.05
CA PRO A 283 3.36 -1.28 7.68
C PRO A 283 4.34 -1.57 8.82
N GLU A 284 4.71 -0.55 9.61
CA GLU A 284 5.68 -0.69 10.71
C GLU A 284 5.21 -1.64 11.82
N SER A 285 3.90 -1.79 12.01
CA SER A 285 3.31 -2.62 13.08
C SER A 285 2.81 -3.98 12.59
N ASN A 286 2.68 -4.18 11.28
CA ASN A 286 2.02 -5.35 10.71
C ASN A 286 2.92 -6.17 9.76
N LEU A 287 3.92 -5.58 9.12
CA LEU A 287 4.85 -6.34 8.27
C LEU A 287 5.78 -7.20 9.12
N VAL A 288 5.96 -8.44 8.68
CA VAL A 288 6.82 -9.44 9.32
C VAL A 288 7.90 -9.83 8.33
N ALA A 289 9.16 -9.70 8.73
CA ALA A 289 10.28 -10.29 8.02
C ALA A 289 10.55 -11.69 8.60
N ILE A 290 9.83 -12.71 8.11
CA ILE A 290 9.90 -14.06 8.71
C ILE A 290 11.33 -14.58 8.67
N GLU A 291 12.06 -14.34 7.56
CA GLU A 291 13.44 -14.78 7.40
C GLU A 291 14.34 -14.34 8.57
N ASP A 292 14.33 -13.05 8.92
CA ASP A 292 15.19 -12.51 9.98
C ASP A 292 14.85 -13.11 11.34
N VAL A 293 13.56 -13.35 11.60
CA VAL A 293 13.12 -13.98 12.85
C VAL A 293 13.42 -15.48 12.85
N ALA A 294 13.35 -16.14 11.69
CA ALA A 294 13.56 -17.58 11.51
C ALA A 294 15.03 -17.99 11.45
N GLN A 295 15.92 -17.15 10.93
CA GLN A 295 17.36 -17.40 10.94
C GLN A 295 17.93 -17.48 12.37
N GLY A 296 17.23 -16.91 13.36
CA GLY A 296 17.50 -17.11 14.79
C GLY A 296 17.03 -18.47 15.35
N ILE A 297 16.39 -19.32 14.55
CA ILE A 297 15.77 -20.60 14.93
C ILE A 297 16.34 -21.69 14.03
N ARG A 298 17.57 -22.10 14.32
CA ARG A 298 18.15 -23.33 13.74
C ARG A 298 18.04 -24.54 14.64
N GLU A 299 17.43 -24.42 15.81
CA GLU A 299 17.31 -25.54 16.74
C GLU A 299 16.05 -26.35 16.44
N SER A 300 16.16 -27.23 15.45
CA SER A 300 15.33 -28.42 15.40
C SER A 300 15.46 -29.15 16.76
N GLY A 301 14.41 -29.16 17.57
CA GLY A 301 14.40 -29.88 18.85
C GLY A 301 13.82 -29.12 20.04
N LEU A 302 13.50 -27.82 19.93
CA LEU A 302 12.71 -27.14 20.95
C LEU A 302 11.29 -27.72 20.99
N SER A 303 11.04 -28.57 21.99
CA SER A 303 9.71 -29.14 22.24
C SER A 303 8.77 -28.13 22.88
N GLU A 304 9.23 -26.94 23.28
CA GLU A 304 8.42 -25.91 23.93
C GLU A 304 8.84 -24.52 23.46
N PHE A 305 7.89 -23.58 23.45
CA PHE A 305 8.15 -22.15 23.22
C PHE A 305 7.34 -21.28 24.16
N THR A 306 7.81 -20.05 24.37
CA THR A 306 7.04 -18.97 25.00
C THR A 306 7.23 -17.69 24.18
N LEU A 307 6.13 -17.00 23.88
CA LEU A 307 6.09 -15.76 23.15
C LEU A 307 5.19 -14.77 23.88
N ASP A 308 5.69 -13.58 24.18
CA ASP A 308 4.85 -12.45 24.57
C ASP A 308 4.41 -11.74 23.28
N THR A 309 3.12 -11.83 22.97
CA THR A 309 2.48 -11.27 21.79
C THR A 309 1.99 -9.86 22.11
N ASP A 310 2.49 -8.87 21.38
CA ASP A 310 2.00 -7.49 21.44
C ASP A 310 0.62 -7.40 20.78
N CYS A 311 -0.40 -6.98 21.54
CA CYS A 311 -1.79 -6.97 21.07
C CYS A 311 -2.05 -5.88 20.02
N ALA A 312 -1.15 -4.91 19.86
CA ALA A 312 -1.24 -3.85 18.86
C ALA A 312 -0.61 -4.21 17.51
N LYS A 313 0.12 -5.33 17.43
CA LYS A 313 0.86 -5.74 16.23
C LYS A 313 0.13 -6.80 15.42
N GLY A 314 0.52 -6.92 14.15
CA GLY A 314 0.10 -8.00 13.27
C GLY A 314 0.65 -9.36 13.67
N TRP A 315 0.83 -10.22 12.67
CA TRP A 315 1.38 -11.56 12.87
C TRP A 315 2.74 -11.53 13.57
N GLN A 316 2.92 -12.38 14.58
CA GLN A 316 4.17 -12.48 15.36
C GLN A 316 4.62 -13.94 15.41
N LEU A 317 5.85 -14.22 14.98
CA LEU A 317 6.38 -15.58 14.87
C LEU A 317 6.63 -16.20 16.26
N ALA A 318 6.04 -17.36 16.53
CA ALA A 318 6.17 -18.14 17.77
C ALA A 318 7.57 -18.71 18.04
N ARG A 319 8.45 -18.52 17.07
CA ARG A 319 9.76 -19.16 16.96
C ARG A 319 9.74 -20.70 17.04
N CYS A 320 8.67 -21.31 16.53
CA CYS A 320 8.47 -22.75 16.53
C CYS A 320 8.35 -23.26 15.10
N TYR A 321 9.20 -24.22 14.73
CA TYR A 321 9.11 -24.97 13.47
C TYR A 321 8.43 -26.31 13.75
N LEU A 322 7.45 -26.67 12.93
CA LEU A 322 6.75 -27.94 13.00
C LEU A 322 7.00 -28.72 11.71
N LYS A 323 7.23 -30.02 11.85
CA LYS A 323 7.20 -30.97 10.74
C LYS A 323 5.77 -31.45 10.51
N ALA A 324 5.50 -31.89 9.28
CA ALA A 324 4.26 -32.56 8.96
C ALA A 324 3.97 -33.73 9.92
N GLY A 325 2.76 -33.75 10.48
CA GLY A 325 2.28 -34.73 11.46
C GLY A 325 2.65 -34.42 12.92
N GLU A 326 3.43 -33.37 13.20
CA GLU A 326 3.65 -32.92 14.59
C GLU A 326 2.44 -32.14 15.11
N GLN A 327 2.11 -32.38 16.38
CA GLN A 327 1.08 -31.64 17.09
C GLN A 327 1.71 -30.70 18.10
N VAL A 328 1.05 -29.58 18.36
CA VAL A 328 1.43 -28.61 19.37
C VAL A 328 0.23 -28.26 20.24
N GLU A 329 0.40 -28.44 21.54
CA GLU A 329 -0.52 -27.94 22.56
C GLU A 329 -0.17 -26.48 22.85
N ILE A 330 -1.12 -25.57 22.65
CA ILE A 330 -0.94 -24.13 22.81
C ILE A 330 -1.78 -23.68 24.01
N HIS A 331 -1.17 -22.91 24.90
CA HIS A 331 -1.81 -22.27 26.05
C HIS A 331 -1.53 -20.78 26.04
N ALA A 332 -2.56 -19.98 26.28
CA ALA A 332 -2.49 -18.53 26.27
C ALA A 332 -3.07 -17.95 27.55
N GLN A 333 -2.40 -16.93 28.08
CA GLN A 333 -2.84 -16.20 29.27
C GLN A 333 -2.51 -14.72 29.15
N GLY A 334 -3.26 -13.90 29.87
CA GLY A 334 -3.10 -12.46 29.90
C GLY A 334 -4.42 -11.74 29.82
N THR A 335 -4.37 -10.46 30.15
CA THR A 335 -5.48 -9.51 30.05
C THR A 335 -4.95 -8.29 29.32
N TYR A 336 -5.69 -7.80 28.35
CA TYR A 336 -5.29 -6.70 27.47
C TYR A 336 -6.52 -5.88 27.10
N VAL A 337 -6.29 -4.69 26.54
CA VAL A 337 -7.34 -3.78 26.13
C VAL A 337 -7.45 -3.79 24.62
N VAL A 338 -8.69 -3.82 24.13
CA VAL A 338 -9.05 -3.58 22.73
C VAL A 338 -9.98 -2.35 22.62
N ARG A 339 -10.01 -1.71 21.45
CA ARG A 339 -10.89 -0.56 21.14
C ARG A 339 -10.76 0.67 22.02
N SER A 340 -9.54 1.09 22.31
CA SER A 340 -9.32 2.26 23.17
C SER A 340 -9.71 3.60 22.54
N ALA A 341 -9.83 3.73 21.22
CA ALA A 341 -9.98 5.02 20.54
C ALA A 341 -11.36 5.69 20.70
N ASN A 342 -12.41 4.93 21.01
CA ASN A 342 -13.79 5.43 21.11
C ASN A 342 -14.31 5.56 22.56
N GLN A 343 -13.41 5.76 23.53
CA GLN A 343 -13.70 5.94 24.97
C GLN A 343 -14.26 4.73 25.72
N GLU A 344 -14.57 3.62 25.05
CA GLU A 344 -14.88 2.35 25.70
C GLU A 344 -13.71 1.37 25.55
N ALA A 345 -12.70 1.51 26.40
CA ALA A 345 -11.65 0.52 26.54
C ALA A 345 -12.25 -0.81 27.02
N TRP A 346 -12.14 -1.85 26.19
CA TRP A 346 -12.70 -3.15 26.52
C TRP A 346 -11.60 -4.10 26.98
N GLU A 347 -11.72 -4.58 28.22
CA GLU A 347 -10.85 -5.63 28.73
C GLU A 347 -11.16 -6.96 28.02
N SER A 348 -10.12 -7.58 27.47
CA SER A 348 -10.19 -8.85 26.75
C SER A 348 -9.25 -9.88 27.37
N SER A 349 -9.53 -11.15 27.08
CA SER A 349 -8.70 -12.31 27.38
C SER A 349 -8.41 -13.08 26.10
N PRO A 350 -7.55 -14.12 26.09
CA PRO A 350 -7.26 -14.90 24.89
C PRO A 350 -8.49 -15.45 24.16
N ASP A 351 -9.62 -15.68 24.87
CA ASP A 351 -10.87 -16.14 24.26
C ASP A 351 -11.60 -15.05 23.46
N GLY A 352 -11.22 -13.78 23.64
CA GLY A 352 -11.88 -12.60 23.10
C GLY A 352 -13.14 -12.22 23.87
N ILE A 353 -13.82 -11.19 23.36
CA ILE A 353 -15.12 -10.73 23.83
C ILE A 353 -16.21 -11.11 22.80
N THR A 354 -17.38 -11.52 23.28
CA THR A 354 -18.45 -12.05 22.42
C THR A 354 -19.52 -11.03 22.05
N TYR A 355 -19.34 -9.75 22.40
CA TYR A 355 -20.23 -8.66 21.96
C TYR A 355 -20.04 -8.31 20.48
N GLU A 356 -18.82 -8.46 19.97
CA GLU A 356 -18.47 -8.19 18.59
C GLU A 356 -17.61 -9.31 18.00
N TYR A 357 -17.67 -9.43 16.67
CA TYR A 357 -16.96 -10.46 15.93
C TYR A 357 -16.18 -9.85 14.76
N HIS A 358 -14.94 -10.28 14.59
CA HIS A 358 -14.15 -10.07 13.39
C HIS A 358 -13.82 -11.43 12.77
N ARG A 359 -13.93 -11.57 11.44
CA ARG A 359 -13.72 -12.86 10.73
C ARG A 359 -14.51 -14.03 11.33
N ARG A 360 -15.73 -13.76 11.79
CA ARG A 360 -16.62 -14.74 12.46
C ARG A 360 -16.08 -15.32 13.77
N MET A 361 -15.07 -14.68 14.36
CA MET A 361 -14.49 -15.02 15.66
C MET A 361 -14.65 -13.84 16.63
N PRO A 362 -14.74 -14.08 17.94
CA PRO A 362 -14.83 -13.02 18.95
C PRO A 362 -13.75 -11.95 18.76
N LEU A 363 -14.11 -10.67 18.88
CA LEU A 363 -13.16 -9.56 18.87
C LEU A 363 -12.13 -9.78 19.97
N GLY A 364 -10.87 -9.47 19.71
CA GLY A 364 -9.81 -9.64 20.69
C GLY A 364 -9.34 -11.08 20.87
N LYS A 365 -9.97 -12.11 20.27
CA LYS A 365 -9.54 -13.51 20.43
C LYS A 365 -8.12 -13.74 19.90
N LEU A 366 -7.31 -14.54 20.58
CA LEU A 366 -6.03 -15.02 20.05
C LEU A 366 -6.25 -15.94 18.84
N LEU A 367 -5.60 -15.60 17.72
CA LEU A 367 -5.54 -16.40 16.51
C LEU A 367 -4.17 -17.03 16.35
N GLY A 368 -4.15 -18.23 15.79
CA GLY A 368 -2.98 -18.90 15.27
C GLY A 368 -2.93 -18.77 13.75
N GLY A 369 -1.73 -18.55 13.23
CA GLY A 369 -1.41 -18.58 11.81
C GLY A 369 -0.35 -19.65 11.56
N PHE A 370 -0.43 -20.36 10.44
CA PHE A 370 0.61 -21.30 10.04
C PHE A 370 1.06 -21.07 8.60
N VAL A 371 2.38 -20.86 8.45
CA VAL A 371 3.00 -20.61 7.15
C VAL A 371 3.90 -21.78 6.77
N SER A 372 3.62 -22.42 5.64
CA SER A 372 4.35 -23.60 5.20
C SER A 372 5.68 -23.26 4.51
N THR A 373 6.62 -24.20 4.57
CA THR A 373 7.79 -24.23 3.68
C THR A 373 7.38 -24.38 2.21
N ASP A 374 6.24 -25.00 1.90
CA ASP A 374 5.64 -25.01 0.57
C ASP A 374 5.01 -23.64 0.26
N THR A 375 5.66 -22.86 -0.61
CA THR A 375 5.21 -21.53 -1.00
C THR A 375 3.96 -21.53 -1.88
N SER A 376 3.45 -22.69 -2.31
CA SER A 376 2.14 -22.80 -2.95
C SER A 376 0.98 -22.97 -1.95
N ALA A 377 1.27 -23.42 -0.73
CA ALA A 377 0.24 -23.63 0.30
C ALA A 377 -0.32 -22.29 0.80
N PRO A 378 -1.63 -22.18 1.07
CA PRO A 378 -2.23 -20.97 1.64
C PRO A 378 -1.76 -20.76 3.08
N LEU A 379 -1.91 -19.52 3.58
CA LEU A 379 -1.83 -19.26 5.02
C LEU A 379 -3.01 -19.95 5.70
N GLU A 380 -2.74 -20.77 6.72
CA GLU A 380 -3.78 -21.34 7.56
C GLU A 380 -4.02 -20.41 8.76
N VAL A 381 -5.29 -20.09 9.05
CA VAL A 381 -5.68 -19.25 10.19
C VAL A 381 -6.72 -19.99 11.01
N PHE A 382 -6.50 -20.08 12.32
CA PHE A 382 -7.37 -20.80 13.24
C PHE A 382 -7.53 -20.07 14.57
N GLY A 383 -8.64 -20.31 15.26
CA GLY A 383 -8.88 -19.75 16.58
C GLY A 383 -8.09 -20.52 17.65
N VAL A 384 -7.36 -19.81 18.51
CA VAL A 384 -6.60 -20.42 19.62
C VAL A 384 -7.37 -20.28 20.93
N GLY A 385 -7.75 -19.06 21.33
CA GLY A 385 -8.34 -18.87 22.66
C GLY A 385 -7.33 -19.07 23.78
N LYS A 386 -7.79 -19.48 24.97
CA LYS A 386 -6.91 -19.86 26.09
C LYS A 386 -6.14 -21.16 25.88
N GLN A 387 -6.69 -22.09 25.09
CA GLN A 387 -6.04 -23.35 24.80
C GLN A 387 -6.49 -23.89 23.44
N ALA A 388 -5.54 -24.42 22.67
CA ALA A 388 -5.81 -25.13 21.42
C ALA A 388 -4.78 -26.24 21.20
N VAL A 389 -5.13 -27.20 20.35
CA VAL A 389 -4.17 -28.16 19.77
C VAL A 389 -4.17 -27.94 18.27
N TYR A 390 -2.98 -27.81 17.68
CA TYR A 390 -2.80 -27.67 16.25
C TYR A 390 -1.93 -28.80 15.71
N GLU A 391 -2.34 -29.42 14.61
CA GLU A 391 -1.57 -30.45 13.89
C GLU A 391 -1.06 -29.89 12.57
N ALA A 392 0.26 -29.84 12.42
CA ALA A 392 0.86 -29.34 11.19
C ALA A 392 0.68 -30.36 10.07
N GLN A 393 -0.09 -30.01 9.03
CA GLN A 393 -0.25 -30.89 7.84
C GLN A 393 0.98 -30.83 6.92
N ARG A 394 1.84 -29.83 7.12
CA ARG A 394 3.05 -29.57 6.34
C ARG A 394 4.12 -29.03 7.25
N ASP A 395 5.35 -29.04 6.75
CA ASP A 395 6.47 -28.35 7.36
C ASP A 395 6.24 -26.82 7.34
N GLY A 396 6.56 -26.12 8.44
CA GLY A 396 6.33 -24.68 8.53
C GLY A 396 6.47 -24.07 9.92
N TRP A 397 5.97 -22.84 10.08
CA TRP A 397 6.10 -22.05 11.30
C TRP A 397 4.75 -21.53 11.80
N LEU A 398 4.63 -21.43 13.13
CA LEU A 398 3.48 -20.83 13.82
C LEU A 398 3.66 -19.33 14.04
N LEU A 399 2.56 -18.60 13.88
CA LEU A 399 2.42 -17.17 14.16
C LEU A 399 1.19 -16.93 15.02
N PHE A 400 1.19 -15.81 15.75
CA PHE A 400 0.08 -15.41 16.61
C PHE A 400 -0.27 -13.95 16.41
N ARG A 401 -1.56 -13.62 16.56
CA ARG A 401 -2.07 -12.24 16.63
C ARG A 401 -3.43 -12.18 17.33
N VAL A 402 -3.86 -10.98 17.67
CA VAL A 402 -5.21 -10.69 18.17
C VAL A 402 -6.20 -10.49 17.01
N ASN A 403 -7.41 -11.06 17.14
CA ASN A 403 -8.48 -10.96 16.14
C ASN A 403 -9.19 -9.61 16.18
N GLU A 404 -8.75 -8.70 15.33
CA GLU A 404 -9.28 -7.34 15.25
C GLU A 404 -9.06 -6.75 13.85
N PRO A 405 -9.97 -5.88 13.34
CA PRO A 405 -9.73 -5.16 12.10
C PRO A 405 -8.39 -4.42 12.19
N VAL A 406 -7.57 -4.51 11.14
CA VAL A 406 -6.19 -4.02 11.18
C VAL A 406 -6.09 -2.53 11.52
N GLY A 407 -7.02 -1.70 11.01
CA GLY A 407 -7.08 -0.28 11.30
C GLY A 407 -7.48 0.09 12.74
N GLN A 408 -8.00 -0.86 13.52
CA GLN A 408 -8.38 -0.65 14.93
C GLN A 408 -7.28 -1.15 15.87
N ARG A 409 -6.50 -2.15 15.46
CA ARG A 409 -5.54 -2.84 16.33
C ARG A 409 -4.51 -1.93 17.01
N LEU A 410 -4.12 -0.82 16.40
CA LEU A 410 -3.13 0.10 17.00
C LEU A 410 -3.60 0.75 18.31
N ASP A 411 -4.91 0.79 18.57
CA ASP A 411 -5.43 1.31 19.83
C ASP A 411 -5.45 0.26 20.95
N ASN A 412 -5.04 -0.98 20.66
CA ASN A 412 -4.89 -2.03 21.65
C ASN A 412 -3.71 -1.73 22.58
N SER A 413 -3.79 -2.24 23.81
CA SER A 413 -2.66 -2.18 24.73
C SER A 413 -2.53 -3.44 25.57
N GLY A 414 -1.29 -3.77 25.91
CA GLY A 414 -0.95 -4.96 26.68
C GLY A 414 -0.32 -6.08 25.86
N THR A 415 0.15 -7.10 26.56
CA THR A 415 0.77 -8.29 25.98
C THR A 415 0.00 -9.53 26.39
N LEU A 416 -0.04 -10.51 25.49
CA LEU A 416 -0.58 -11.84 25.73
C LEU A 416 0.58 -12.83 25.75
N GLN A 417 0.69 -13.65 26.78
CA GLN A 417 1.70 -14.70 26.83
C GLN A 417 1.15 -15.98 26.20
N VAL A 418 1.79 -16.45 25.14
CA VAL A 418 1.53 -17.73 24.48
C VAL A 418 2.64 -18.71 24.85
N ARG A 419 2.27 -19.90 25.27
CA ARG A 419 3.17 -21.03 25.47
C ARG A 419 2.73 -22.16 24.56
N GLY A 420 3.67 -22.90 24.00
CA GLY A 420 3.35 -24.10 23.25
C GLY A 420 4.28 -25.24 23.59
N ARG A 421 3.76 -26.48 23.49
CA ARG A 421 4.52 -27.72 23.65
C ARG A 421 4.23 -28.65 22.48
N ILE A 422 5.28 -29.04 21.77
CA ILE A 422 5.22 -30.03 20.69
C ILE A 422 5.04 -31.40 21.31
N THR A 423 3.91 -32.03 21.02
CA THR A 423 3.58 -33.39 21.41
C THR A 423 3.72 -34.26 20.15
N SER A 424 4.85 -34.93 20.00
CA SER A 424 5.09 -35.79 18.84
C SER A 424 4.11 -36.97 18.83
N SER A 425 3.12 -36.94 17.94
CA SER A 425 2.47 -38.17 17.49
C SER A 425 3.42 -38.91 16.57
N ARG A 426 4.21 -39.85 17.11
CA ARG A 426 4.69 -40.96 16.28
C ARG A 426 3.48 -41.79 15.88
N PRO A 427 3.19 -42.01 14.60
CA PRO A 427 2.34 -43.13 14.22
C PRO A 427 3.14 -44.43 14.37
N ARG A 428 2.44 -45.44 14.87
CA ARG A 428 2.82 -46.85 14.92
C ARG A 428 2.97 -47.44 13.53
#